data_AF-K2PQK4-F1
#
_entry.id   AF-K2PQK4-F1
#
_cell.length_a   1.000
_cell.length_b   1.000
_cell.length_c   1.000
_cell.angle_alpha   90.00
_cell.angle_beta   90.00
_cell.angle_gamma   90.00
#
_symmetry.space_group_name_H-M   'P 1'
#
loop_
_entity.id
_entity.type
_entity.pdbx_description
1 polymer ?
#
loop_
_entity_poly.entity_id
_entity_poly.type
_entity_poly.pdbx_seq_one_letter_code
_entity_poly.pdbx_strand_id
1 'polypeptide(L)'
;MSVSAVAIPIILDVARRVGAPVIESIMRKALGDKAGGVAGDLAGKVIEAIAGKARRTTDELGELSSGELEQAVRDFEVDAPQLILAQVEQQREANRLQLAEMEKDGTWTWAWRPATMWGLLAGWLWFLAGVPLINLFLALFGASMHVVLTVDAGTWMTVTGVYAGLYMGGHTIKSGVDKVTEIWRKK
;
A
#
# COMPACT_ATOMS: atom_id res chain seq x y z
N MET A 1 1.50 -18.69 15.29
CA MET A 1 1.19 -18.98 13.87
C MET A 1 -0.25 -18.59 13.64
N SER A 2 -0.59 -17.82 12.60
CA SER A 2 -1.99 -17.45 12.35
C SER A 2 -2.77 -18.69 11.89
N VAL A 3 -4.04 -18.77 12.23
CA VAL A 3 -4.96 -19.88 11.85
C VAL A 3 -4.95 -20.08 10.33
N SER A 4 -4.85 -18.99 9.56
CA SER A 4 -4.72 -19.01 8.10
C SER A 4 -3.47 -19.76 7.61
N ALA A 5 -2.35 -19.68 8.32
CA ALA A 5 -1.10 -20.35 7.91
C ALA A 5 -1.20 -21.88 8.01
N VAL A 6 -2.05 -22.40 8.91
CA VAL A 6 -2.30 -23.83 9.10
C VAL A 6 -3.45 -24.32 8.21
N ALA A 7 -4.47 -23.48 8.00
CA ALA A 7 -5.65 -23.84 7.21
C ALA A 7 -5.37 -23.91 5.69
N ILE A 8 -4.49 -23.05 5.14
CA ILE A 8 -4.21 -23.00 3.70
C ILE A 8 -3.70 -24.34 3.15
N PRO A 9 -2.67 -25.01 3.72
CA PRO A 9 -2.21 -26.31 3.23
C PRO A 9 -3.27 -27.42 3.32
N ILE A 10 -4.07 -27.43 4.39
CA ILE A 10 -5.11 -28.44 4.62
C ILE A 10 -6.20 -28.31 3.55
N ILE A 11 -6.71 -27.09 3.35
CA ILE A 11 -7.76 -26.81 2.37
C ILE A 11 -7.24 -27.03 0.95
N LEU A 12 -5.96 -26.74 0.68
CA LEU A 12 -5.35 -27.05 -0.62
C LEU A 12 -5.35 -28.56 -0.92
N ASP A 13 -5.03 -29.38 0.07
CA ASP A 13 -5.06 -30.85 -0.10
C ASP A 13 -6.49 -31.36 -0.34
N VAL A 14 -7.44 -30.86 0.46
CA VAL A 14 -8.87 -31.20 0.30
C VAL A 14 -9.38 -30.78 -1.08
N ALA A 15 -9.08 -29.55 -1.52
CA ALA A 15 -9.48 -29.04 -2.83
C ALA A 15 -9.01 -29.95 -3.98
N ARG A 16 -7.79 -30.48 -3.89
CA ARG A 16 -7.27 -31.45 -4.89
C ARG A 16 -8.03 -32.77 -4.88
N ARG A 17 -8.34 -33.30 -3.69
CA ARG A 17 -9.09 -34.56 -3.55
C ARG A 17 -10.51 -34.45 -4.09
N VAL A 18 -11.17 -33.32 -3.84
CA VAL A 18 -12.57 -33.12 -4.26
C VAL A 18 -12.71 -32.60 -5.69
N GLY A 19 -11.62 -32.17 -6.32
CA GLY A 19 -11.62 -31.61 -7.67
C GLY A 19 -12.19 -30.19 -7.70
N ALA A 20 -11.75 -29.33 -6.77
CA ALA A 20 -12.13 -27.92 -6.66
C ALA A 20 -11.04 -26.99 -7.23
N PRO A 21 -10.98 -26.80 -8.57
CA PRO A 21 -9.88 -26.09 -9.23
C PRO A 21 -9.78 -24.60 -8.86
N VAL A 22 -10.89 -23.92 -8.57
CA VAL A 22 -10.88 -22.49 -8.21
C VAL A 22 -10.24 -22.31 -6.84
N ILE A 23 -10.69 -23.06 -5.84
CA ILE A 23 -10.12 -23.04 -4.49
C ILE A 23 -8.65 -23.47 -4.53
N GLU A 24 -8.31 -24.53 -5.29
CA GLU A 24 -6.92 -24.97 -5.46
C GLU A 24 -6.03 -23.83 -5.98
N SER A 25 -6.47 -23.11 -7.02
CA SER A 25 -5.70 -22.02 -7.60
C SER A 25 -5.45 -20.90 -6.60
N ILE A 26 -6.46 -20.55 -5.80
CA ILE A 26 -6.36 -19.47 -4.79
C ILE A 26 -5.39 -19.87 -3.68
N MET A 27 -5.55 -21.07 -3.11
CA MET A 27 -4.70 -21.55 -2.01
C MET A 27 -3.25 -21.75 -2.45
N ARG A 28 -3.02 -22.24 -3.67
CA ARG A 28 -1.68 -22.36 -4.25
C ARG A 28 -0.98 -21.01 -4.41
N LYS A 29 -1.70 -19.98 -4.88
CA LYS A 29 -1.17 -18.62 -4.99
C LYS A 29 -0.84 -18.04 -3.61
N ALA A 30 -1.69 -18.27 -2.63
CA ALA A 30 -1.48 -17.78 -1.26
C ALA A 30 -0.24 -18.37 -0.58
N LEU A 31 0.15 -19.63 -0.89
CA LEU A 31 1.39 -20.23 -0.39
C LEU A 31 2.66 -19.64 -1.00
N GLY A 32 2.58 -19.13 -2.24
CA GLY A 32 3.71 -18.49 -2.92
C GLY A 32 3.86 -17.00 -2.62
N ASP A 33 2.84 -16.38 -2.03
CA ASP A 33 2.84 -14.97 -1.66
C ASP A 33 3.37 -14.78 -0.23
N LYS A 34 3.92 -13.61 0.08
CA LYS A 34 4.30 -13.30 1.46
C LYS A 34 3.03 -13.26 2.31
N ALA A 35 3.07 -13.79 3.53
CA ALA A 35 1.96 -13.70 4.47
C ALA A 35 1.51 -12.23 4.62
N GLY A 36 0.24 -11.93 4.30
CA GLY A 36 -0.31 -10.56 4.23
C GLY A 36 -0.29 -9.89 2.85
N GLY A 37 0.09 -10.61 1.80
CA GLY A 37 -0.10 -10.19 0.41
C GLY A 37 -1.55 -10.41 -0.08
N VAL A 38 -1.88 -9.84 -1.23
CA VAL A 38 -3.24 -9.87 -1.81
C VAL A 38 -3.77 -11.30 -1.97
N ALA A 39 -2.90 -12.26 -2.29
CA ALA A 39 -3.31 -13.66 -2.40
C ALA A 39 -3.60 -14.29 -1.02
N GLY A 40 -2.87 -13.89 0.02
CA GLY A 40 -3.10 -14.32 1.40
C GLY A 40 -4.43 -13.80 1.95
N ASP A 41 -4.76 -12.54 1.70
CA ASP A 41 -6.03 -11.94 2.12
C ASP A 41 -7.24 -12.62 1.43
N LEU A 42 -7.11 -12.92 0.13
CA LEU A 42 -8.13 -13.64 -0.60
C LEU A 42 -8.33 -15.07 -0.05
N ALA A 43 -7.24 -15.77 0.23
CA ALA A 43 -7.32 -17.10 0.86
C ALA A 43 -7.99 -17.04 2.24
N GLY A 44 -7.68 -16.02 3.05
CA GLY A 44 -8.37 -15.78 4.33
C GLY A 44 -9.89 -15.70 4.19
N LYS A 45 -10.39 -14.94 3.20
CA LYS A 45 -11.83 -14.83 2.92
C LYS A 45 -12.45 -16.14 2.44
N VAL A 46 -11.73 -16.91 1.63
CA VAL A 46 -12.20 -18.23 1.18
C VAL A 46 -12.28 -19.21 2.35
N ILE A 47 -11.31 -19.18 3.26
CA ILE A 47 -11.32 -20.00 4.49
C ILE A 47 -12.54 -19.65 5.35
N GLU A 48 -12.81 -18.36 5.54
CA GLU A 48 -13.99 -17.89 6.28
C GLU A 48 -15.30 -18.34 5.60
N ALA A 49 -15.39 -18.25 4.27
CA ALA A 49 -16.57 -18.69 3.54
C ALA A 49 -16.80 -20.21 3.62
N ILE A 50 -15.73 -21.01 3.56
CA ILE A 50 -15.79 -22.48 3.73
C ILE A 50 -16.23 -22.82 5.17
N ALA A 51 -15.69 -22.13 6.18
CA ALA A 51 -16.14 -22.30 7.57
C ALA A 51 -17.64 -21.97 7.72
N GLY A 52 -18.10 -20.90 7.06
CA GLY A 52 -19.51 -20.53 6.99
C GLY A 52 -20.40 -21.62 6.39
N LYS A 53 -19.95 -22.28 5.31
CA LYS A 53 -20.67 -23.44 4.72
C LYS A 53 -20.77 -24.61 5.69
N ALA A 54 -19.72 -24.84 6.48
CA ALA A 54 -19.72 -25.83 7.56
C ALA A 54 -20.48 -25.39 8.82
N ARG A 55 -21.01 -24.16 8.88
CA ARG A 55 -21.63 -23.53 10.07
C ARG A 55 -20.69 -23.55 11.28
N ARG A 56 -19.42 -23.28 11.03
CA ARG A 56 -18.33 -23.22 12.01
C ARG A 56 -17.56 -21.92 11.89
N THR A 57 -16.73 -21.64 12.88
CA THR A 57 -15.74 -20.57 12.82
C THR A 57 -14.46 -21.05 12.12
N THR A 58 -13.61 -20.11 11.70
CA THR A 58 -12.32 -20.43 11.06
C THR A 58 -11.40 -21.25 11.94
N ASP A 59 -11.52 -21.11 13.25
CA ASP A 59 -10.65 -21.75 14.23
C ASP A 59 -11.05 -23.21 14.45
N GLU A 60 -12.33 -23.54 14.23
CA GLU A 60 -12.91 -24.88 14.34
C GLU A 60 -12.71 -25.74 13.08
N LEU A 61 -12.18 -25.16 11.99
CA LEU A 61 -11.95 -25.90 10.74
C LEU A 61 -11.01 -27.10 10.91
N GLY A 62 -10.07 -27.03 11.86
CA GLY A 62 -9.17 -28.13 12.17
C GLY A 62 -9.83 -29.30 12.92
N GLU A 63 -11.04 -29.09 13.45
CA GLU A 63 -11.80 -30.08 14.22
C GLU A 63 -12.85 -30.80 13.37
N LEU A 64 -13.09 -30.33 12.15
CA LEU A 64 -14.03 -30.94 11.21
C LEU A 64 -13.55 -32.33 10.76
N SER A 65 -14.50 -33.24 10.58
CA SER A 65 -14.20 -34.52 9.93
C SER A 65 -13.85 -34.31 8.46
N SER A 66 -13.05 -35.21 7.87
CA SER A 66 -12.64 -35.14 6.46
C SER A 66 -13.85 -34.99 5.52
N GLY A 67 -14.95 -35.72 5.81
CA GLY A 67 -16.17 -35.66 4.99
C GLY A 67 -16.90 -34.32 5.06
N GLU A 68 -16.95 -33.68 6.24
CA GLU A 68 -17.59 -32.37 6.41
C GLU A 68 -16.79 -31.27 5.71
N LEU A 69 -15.47 -31.28 5.85
CA LEU A 69 -14.60 -30.31 5.19
C LEU A 69 -14.61 -30.47 3.67
N GLU A 70 -14.58 -31.72 3.17
CA GLU A 70 -14.72 -32.01 1.74
C GLU A 70 -16.05 -31.51 1.18
N GLN A 71 -17.16 -31.73 1.89
CA GLN A 71 -18.47 -31.24 1.46
C GLN A 71 -18.53 -29.71 1.44
N ALA A 72 -18.02 -29.05 2.48
CA ALA A 72 -17.99 -27.59 2.54
C ALA A 72 -17.15 -26.97 1.41
N VAL A 73 -16.02 -27.59 1.06
CA VAL A 73 -15.19 -27.19 -0.08
C VAL A 73 -15.93 -27.39 -1.41
N ARG A 74 -16.63 -28.52 -1.60
CA ARG A 74 -17.45 -28.75 -2.81
C ARG A 74 -18.58 -27.74 -2.94
N ASP A 75 -19.29 -27.48 -1.86
CA ASP A 75 -20.42 -26.54 -1.84
C ASP A 75 -19.96 -25.12 -2.14
N PHE A 76 -18.79 -24.71 -1.63
CA PHE A 76 -18.22 -23.41 -1.96
C PHE A 76 -17.72 -23.35 -3.40
N GLU A 77 -17.09 -24.40 -3.92
CA GLU A 77 -16.59 -24.44 -5.30
C GLU A 77 -17.72 -24.26 -6.33
N VAL A 78 -18.91 -24.79 -6.07
CA VAL A 78 -20.09 -24.61 -6.94
C VAL A 78 -20.51 -23.14 -7.03
N ASP A 79 -20.46 -22.42 -5.90
CA ASP A 79 -20.86 -21.01 -5.83
C ASP A 79 -19.72 -20.04 -6.21
N ALA A 80 -18.47 -20.50 -6.10
CA ALA A 80 -17.28 -19.68 -6.25
C ALA A 80 -17.21 -18.88 -7.57
N PRO A 81 -17.53 -19.45 -8.76
CA PRO A 81 -17.52 -18.70 -10.01
C PRO A 81 -18.45 -17.48 -10.01
N GLN A 82 -19.68 -17.63 -9.48
CA GLN A 82 -20.65 -16.54 -9.44
C GLN A 82 -20.22 -15.44 -8.45
N LEU A 83 -19.68 -15.83 -7.29
CA LEU A 83 -19.15 -14.90 -6.30
C LEU A 83 -17.94 -14.12 -6.84
N ILE A 84 -17.03 -14.79 -7.57
CA ILE A 84 -15.89 -14.14 -8.22
C ILE A 84 -16.38 -13.14 -9.27
N LEU A 85 -17.36 -13.51 -10.11
CA LEU A 85 -17.93 -12.60 -11.10
C LEU A 85 -18.58 -11.37 -10.45
N ALA A 86 -19.34 -11.57 -9.37
CA ALA A 86 -19.93 -10.47 -8.60
C ALA A 86 -18.86 -9.54 -8.01
N GLN A 87 -17.77 -10.10 -7.47
CA GLN A 87 -16.63 -9.34 -6.94
C GLN A 87 -15.92 -8.53 -8.03
N VAL A 88 -15.70 -9.12 -9.21
CA VAL A 88 -15.10 -8.44 -10.35
C VAL A 88 -15.98 -7.27 -10.82
N GLU A 89 -17.29 -7.49 -10.89
CA GLU A 89 -18.23 -6.43 -11.29
C GLU A 89 -18.30 -5.31 -10.23
N GLN A 90 -18.29 -5.66 -8.95
CA GLN A 90 -18.18 -4.69 -7.86
C GLN A 90 -16.89 -3.87 -7.96
N GLN A 91 -15.74 -4.51 -8.24
CA GLN A 91 -14.47 -3.80 -8.44
C GLN A 91 -14.51 -2.90 -9.67
N ARG A 92 -15.14 -3.34 -10.76
CA ARG A 92 -15.33 -2.55 -11.97
C ARG A 92 -16.15 -1.29 -11.68
N GLU A 93 -17.30 -1.42 -11.01
CA GLU A 93 -18.14 -0.26 -10.66
C GLU A 93 -17.46 0.66 -9.65
N ALA A 94 -16.73 0.13 -8.67
CA ALA A 94 -15.94 0.94 -7.75
C ALA A 94 -14.88 1.77 -8.49
N ASN A 95 -14.16 1.16 -9.44
CA ASN A 95 -13.20 1.87 -10.29
C ASN A 95 -13.91 2.91 -11.17
N ARG A 96 -15.07 2.58 -11.73
CA ARG A 96 -15.87 3.49 -12.55
C ARG A 96 -16.27 4.75 -11.76
N LEU A 97 -16.71 4.57 -10.51
CA LEU A 97 -17.07 5.68 -9.62
C LEU A 97 -15.85 6.54 -9.25
N GLN A 98 -14.70 5.92 -8.97
CA GLN A 98 -13.46 6.65 -8.70
C GLN A 98 -13.00 7.49 -9.90
N LEU A 99 -13.02 6.90 -11.10
CA LEU A 99 -12.66 7.60 -12.33
C LEU A 99 -13.65 8.73 -12.65
N ALA A 100 -14.95 8.49 -12.48
CA ALA A 100 -15.97 9.50 -12.69
C ALA A 100 -15.81 10.70 -11.73
N GLU A 101 -15.29 10.48 -10.53
CA GLU A 101 -14.96 11.59 -9.62
C GLU A 101 -13.70 12.33 -10.05
N MET A 102 -12.65 11.60 -10.48
CA MET A 102 -11.42 12.19 -11.01
C MET A 102 -11.66 13.02 -12.28
N GLU A 103 -12.65 12.65 -13.11
CA GLU A 103 -13.03 13.41 -14.32
C GLU A 103 -13.71 14.75 -14.02
N LYS A 104 -14.34 14.91 -12.84
CA LYS A 104 -14.98 16.18 -12.46
C LYS A 104 -13.97 17.25 -12.03
N ASP A 105 -12.79 16.82 -11.62
CA ASP A 105 -11.79 17.66 -11.02
C ASP A 105 -10.90 18.35 -12.07
N GLY A 106 -10.72 19.67 -11.94
CA GLY A 106 -9.82 20.42 -12.81
C GLY A 106 -8.34 20.18 -12.48
N THR A 107 -7.44 20.44 -13.43
CA THR A 107 -5.98 20.25 -13.28
C THR A 107 -5.40 20.86 -11.99
N TRP A 108 -5.99 21.95 -11.50
CA TRP A 108 -5.58 22.60 -10.25
C TRP A 108 -5.73 21.72 -9.00
N THR A 109 -6.71 20.79 -8.91
CA THR A 109 -6.93 19.97 -7.68
C THR A 109 -5.76 19.02 -7.40
N TRP A 110 -5.00 18.66 -8.43
CA TRP A 110 -3.85 17.77 -8.34
C TRP A 110 -2.52 18.46 -8.66
N ALA A 111 -2.46 19.38 -9.62
CA ALA A 111 -1.21 19.95 -10.13
C ALA A 111 -0.39 20.72 -9.09
N TRP A 112 -1.02 21.24 -8.04
CA TRP A 112 -0.29 21.89 -6.95
C TRP A 112 0.69 20.93 -6.24
N ARG A 113 0.40 19.63 -6.19
CA ARG A 113 1.25 18.63 -5.53
C ARG A 113 2.62 18.48 -6.22
N PRO A 114 2.71 18.12 -7.52
CA PRO A 114 3.98 18.11 -8.20
C PRO A 114 4.58 19.52 -8.27
N ALA A 115 3.78 20.58 -8.44
CA ALA A 115 4.30 21.94 -8.51
C ALA A 115 5.03 22.33 -7.22
N THR A 116 4.48 22.02 -6.05
CA THR A 116 5.15 22.28 -4.77
C THR A 116 6.38 21.40 -4.59
N MET A 117 6.33 20.11 -4.96
CA MET A 117 7.50 19.23 -4.87
C MET A 117 8.68 19.73 -5.72
N TRP A 118 8.42 20.08 -6.98
CA TRP A 118 9.42 20.64 -7.87
C TRP A 118 9.86 22.04 -7.46
N GLY A 119 8.95 22.86 -6.93
CA GLY A 119 9.27 24.17 -6.36
C GLY A 119 10.21 24.07 -5.16
N LEU A 120 9.98 23.10 -4.26
CA LEU A 120 10.86 22.83 -3.13
C LEU A 120 12.24 22.38 -3.59
N LEU A 121 12.31 21.46 -4.56
CA LEU A 121 13.58 21.01 -5.14
C LEU A 121 14.32 22.17 -5.82
N ALA A 122 13.62 22.96 -6.63
CA ALA A 122 14.19 24.13 -7.31
C ALA A 122 14.74 25.14 -6.31
N GLY A 123 14.03 25.40 -5.20
CA GLY A 123 14.55 26.24 -4.13
C GLY A 123 15.80 25.65 -3.48
N TRP A 124 15.83 24.35 -3.14
CA TRP A 124 17.05 23.74 -2.62
C TRP A 124 18.23 23.83 -3.59
N LEU A 125 18.01 23.60 -4.88
CA LEU A 125 19.03 23.78 -5.91
C LEU A 125 19.48 25.24 -6.00
N TRP A 126 18.57 26.20 -5.85
CA TRP A 126 18.89 27.62 -5.81
C TRP A 126 19.78 27.97 -4.59
N PHE A 127 19.44 27.49 -3.39
CA PHE A 127 20.23 27.72 -2.17
C PHE A 127 21.62 27.08 -2.24
N LEU A 128 21.69 25.83 -2.69
CA LEU A 128 22.92 25.03 -2.60
C LEU A 128 23.87 25.23 -3.77
N ALA A 129 23.34 25.51 -4.96
CA ALA A 129 24.12 25.63 -6.19
C ALA A 129 23.92 26.99 -6.86
N GLY A 130 22.67 27.43 -7.03
CA GLY A 130 22.34 28.66 -7.77
C GLY A 130 23.05 29.91 -7.22
N VAL A 131 22.81 30.24 -5.95
CA VAL A 131 23.39 31.43 -5.30
C VAL A 131 24.93 31.35 -5.24
N PRO A 132 25.56 30.25 -4.79
CA PRO A 132 27.02 30.14 -4.81
C PRO A 132 27.63 30.29 -6.21
N LEU A 133 27.04 29.66 -7.23
CA LEU A 133 27.54 29.73 -8.60
C LEU A 133 27.40 31.14 -9.17
N ILE A 134 26.26 31.80 -8.97
CA ILE A 134 26.05 33.17 -9.44
C ILE A 134 27.03 34.12 -8.75
N ASN A 135 27.20 34.02 -7.43
CA ASN A 135 28.16 34.86 -6.71
C ASN A 135 29.60 34.59 -7.13
N LEU A 136 29.96 33.34 -7.43
CA LEU A 136 31.25 32.99 -8.02
C LEU A 136 31.45 33.70 -9.37
N PHE A 137 30.46 33.61 -10.28
CA PHE A 137 30.55 34.28 -11.57
C PHE A 137 30.64 35.81 -11.42
N LEU A 138 29.82 36.41 -10.57
CA LEU A 138 29.86 37.85 -10.30
C LEU A 138 31.25 38.28 -9.81
N ALA A 139 31.85 37.52 -8.90
CA ALA A 139 33.21 37.78 -8.42
C ALA A 139 34.25 37.66 -9.53
N LEU A 140 34.15 36.63 -10.39
CA LEU A 140 35.06 36.44 -11.54
C LEU A 140 34.95 37.57 -12.57
N PHE A 141 33.78 38.19 -12.71
CA PHE A 141 33.55 39.37 -13.57
C PHE A 141 33.83 40.70 -12.86
N GLY A 142 34.37 40.69 -11.64
CA GLY A 142 34.77 41.90 -10.91
C GLY A 142 33.60 42.71 -10.35
N ALA A 143 32.40 42.13 -10.24
CA ALA A 143 31.27 42.80 -9.62
C ALA A 143 31.47 42.90 -8.10
N SER A 144 31.15 44.05 -7.52
CA SER A 144 31.12 44.27 -6.07
C SER A 144 29.80 43.82 -5.42
N MET A 145 28.81 43.49 -6.25
CA MET A 145 27.48 43.06 -5.84
C MET A 145 27.47 41.55 -5.62
N HIS A 146 26.68 41.09 -4.65
CA HIS A 146 26.41 39.68 -4.43
C HIS A 146 24.92 39.45 -4.21
N VAL A 147 24.43 38.32 -4.68
CA VAL A 147 23.08 37.85 -4.41
C VAL A 147 23.01 37.41 -2.95
N VAL A 148 22.09 38.01 -2.22
CA VAL A 148 21.77 37.64 -0.84
C VAL A 148 20.40 36.95 -0.83
N LEU A 149 20.31 35.87 -0.06
CA LEU A 149 19.06 35.17 0.16
C LEU A 149 18.15 36.00 1.08
N THR A 150 16.96 36.35 0.60
CA THR A 150 15.94 37.05 1.42
C THR A 150 15.30 36.12 2.43
N VAL A 151 15.19 34.83 2.10
CA VAL A 151 14.69 33.77 2.98
C VAL A 151 15.87 32.94 3.43
N ASP A 152 16.00 32.72 4.73
CA ASP A 152 17.07 31.89 5.27
C ASP A 152 16.78 30.38 5.11
N ALA A 153 17.82 29.56 5.21
CA ALA A 153 17.72 28.11 5.04
C ALA A 153 16.84 27.44 6.11
N GLY A 154 16.76 27.99 7.33
CA GLY A 154 15.90 27.47 8.40
C GLY A 154 14.42 27.68 8.10
N THR A 155 14.05 28.86 7.60
CA THR A 155 12.69 29.13 7.11
C THR A 155 12.33 28.21 5.95
N TRP A 156 13.24 28.02 4.99
CA TRP A 156 13.02 27.11 3.85
C TRP A 156 12.89 25.63 4.27
N MET A 157 13.69 25.20 5.24
CA MET A 157 13.62 23.87 5.84
C MET A 157 12.29 23.66 6.58
N THR A 158 11.79 24.69 7.26
CA THR A 158 10.48 24.65 7.93
C THR A 158 9.36 24.44 6.91
N VAL A 159 9.34 25.20 5.81
CA VAL A 159 8.34 25.04 4.74
C VAL A 159 8.42 23.64 4.11
N THR A 160 9.64 23.16 3.84
CA THR A 160 9.87 21.81 3.31
C THR A 160 9.33 20.74 4.27
N GLY A 161 9.59 20.89 5.58
CA GLY A 161 9.14 19.98 6.62
C GLY A 161 7.62 19.96 6.77
N VAL A 162 6.97 21.13 6.74
CA VAL A 162 5.51 21.25 6.77
C VAL A 162 4.89 20.55 5.55
N TYR A 163 5.42 20.79 4.35
CA TYR A 163 4.95 20.11 3.15
C TYR A 163 5.13 18.59 3.27
N ALA A 164 6.31 18.12 3.69
CA ALA A 164 6.56 16.70 3.89
C ALA A 164 5.60 16.07 4.91
N GLY A 165 5.27 16.78 5.98
CA GLY A 165 4.35 16.28 7.00
C GLY A 165 2.89 16.22 6.59
N LEU A 166 2.41 17.26 5.92
CA LEU A 166 1.03 17.30 5.43
C LEU A 166 0.83 16.34 4.25
N TYR A 167 1.83 16.21 3.37
CA TYR A 167 1.68 15.50 2.10
C TYR A 167 2.19 14.05 2.12
N MET A 168 3.34 13.76 2.73
CA MET A 168 3.90 12.40 2.81
C MET A 168 3.35 11.60 4.01
N GLY A 169 2.43 12.21 4.76
CA GLY A 169 1.73 11.62 5.89
C GLY A 169 2.52 11.66 7.20
N GLY A 170 1.80 11.89 8.29
CA GLY A 170 2.37 11.90 9.64
C GLY A 170 3.06 10.58 10.04
N HIS A 171 2.69 9.45 9.43
CA HIS A 171 3.35 8.16 9.65
C HIS A 171 4.80 8.13 9.14
N THR A 172 5.09 8.79 8.02
CA THR A 172 6.47 8.89 7.50
C THR A 172 7.34 9.72 8.43
N ILE A 173 6.81 10.85 8.92
CA ILE A 173 7.48 11.67 9.93
C ILE A 173 7.68 10.87 11.22
N LYS A 174 6.63 10.23 11.72
CA LYS A 174 6.70 9.43 12.95
C LYS A 174 7.73 8.32 12.84
N SER A 175 7.74 7.54 11.76
CA SER A 175 8.73 6.48 11.54
C SER A 175 10.16 7.01 11.39
N GLY A 176 10.34 8.20 10.83
CA GLY A 176 11.64 8.87 10.77
C GLY A 176 12.12 9.31 12.16
N VAL A 177 11.23 9.94 12.95
CA VAL A 177 11.50 10.35 14.33
C VAL A 177 11.81 9.13 15.21
N ASP A 178 10.98 8.09 15.16
CA ASP A 178 11.16 6.86 15.93
C ASP A 178 12.55 6.23 15.67
N LYS A 179 12.98 6.20 14.40
CA LYS A 179 14.33 5.70 14.03
C LYS A 179 15.45 6.58 14.57
N VAL A 180 15.32 7.91 14.50
CA VAL A 180 16.33 8.84 15.01
C VAL A 180 16.44 8.73 16.54
N THR A 181 15.31 8.66 17.23
CA THR A 181 15.25 8.47 18.69
C THR A 181 15.87 7.13 19.11
N GLU A 182 15.64 6.06 18.34
CA GLU A 182 16.25 4.75 18.61
C GLU A 182 17.78 4.78 18.45
N ILE A 183 18.29 5.48 17.43
CA ILE A 183 19.74 5.65 17.21
C ILE A 183 20.38 6.44 18.35
N TRP A 184 19.72 7.50 18.81
CA TRP A 184 20.19 8.31 19.94
C TRP A 184 20.19 7.55 21.28
N ARG A 185 19.24 6.64 21.48
CA ARG A 185 19.18 5.81 22.70
C ARG A 185 20.21 4.68 22.73
N LYS A 186 20.84 4.36 21.59
CA LYS A 186 21.89 3.33 21.45
C LYS A 186 23.30 3.89 21.51
N LYS A 187 23.47 5.22 21.58
CA LYS A 187 24.74 5.90 21.88
C LYS A 187 24.77 6.30 23.36
#